data_AF-A0A841PRU8-F1
#
_entry.id   AF-A0A841PRU8-F1
#
_cell.length_a   1.000
_cell.length_b   1.000
_cell.length_c   1.000
_cell.angle_alpha   90.00
_cell.angle_beta   90.00
_cell.angle_gamma   90.00
#
_symmetry.space_group_name_H-M   'P 1'
#
loop_
_entity.id
_entity.type
_entity.pdbx_description
1 polymer ?
#
loop_
_entity_poly.entity_id
_entity_poly.type
_entity_poly.pdbx_seq_one_letter_code
_entity_poly.pdbx_strand_id
1 'polypeptide(L)'
;MFVRPLIVLLISILLGACSQQEVAPKINYSQDSPVTFEEVENVIKEEGLDLMDTELPANNVFVSVLNGVSPEDYLLEGTPLSIYVFPTATDRGKGIEQFMESTATAKLQEHKAFGINNVLLFYVGGVEELNNKLLNALTKLESPA
;
A
#
# COMPACT_ATOMS: atom_id res chain seq x y z
N MET A 1 -65.45 31.91 -42.79
CA MET A 1 -66.22 30.92 -42.01
C MET A 1 -65.27 29.78 -41.65
N PHE A 2 -64.94 29.63 -40.36
CA PHE A 2 -64.61 28.39 -39.62
C PHE A 2 -63.58 27.40 -40.23
N VAL A 3 -62.52 26.89 -39.59
CA VAL A 3 -61.85 26.98 -38.28
C VAL A 3 -60.48 26.28 -38.47
N ARG A 4 -59.42 26.72 -37.79
CA ARG A 4 -58.21 25.92 -37.46
C ARG A 4 -58.55 24.93 -36.32
N PRO A 5 -57.71 23.97 -35.88
CA PRO A 5 -56.45 23.38 -36.40
C PRO A 5 -56.42 21.82 -36.22
N LEU A 6 -55.21 21.22 -36.30
CA LEU A 6 -54.76 20.04 -35.54
C LEU A 6 -54.93 18.65 -36.19
N ILE A 7 -53.79 17.98 -36.42
CA ILE A 7 -53.43 16.54 -36.35
C ILE A 7 -52.03 16.51 -37.02
N VAL A 8 -50.94 16.86 -36.34
CA VAL A 8 -50.15 16.02 -35.41
C VAL A 8 -50.02 14.58 -35.90
N LEU A 9 -48.94 14.29 -36.64
CA LEU A 9 -48.23 13.03 -36.49
C LEU A 9 -46.73 13.25 -36.71
N LEU A 10 -46.07 13.66 -35.63
CA LEU A 10 -44.64 13.44 -35.42
C LEU A 10 -44.40 11.93 -35.53
N ILE A 11 -43.70 11.47 -36.57
CA ILE A 11 -43.13 10.13 -36.58
C ILE A 11 -41.73 10.27 -36.00
N SER A 12 -41.68 10.07 -34.69
CA SER A 12 -40.49 10.01 -33.84
C SER A 12 -39.62 8.82 -34.22
N ILE A 13 -38.80 8.97 -35.26
CA ILE A 13 -37.67 8.08 -35.48
C ILE A 13 -36.51 8.72 -34.73
N LEU A 14 -36.12 8.09 -33.62
CA LEU A 14 -34.73 7.81 -33.26
C LEU A 14 -34.80 7.02 -31.95
N LEU A 15 -34.61 5.71 -32.13
CA LEU A 15 -33.93 4.80 -31.22
C LEU A 15 -34.00 5.22 -29.74
N GLY A 16 -34.80 4.51 -28.96
CA GLY A 16 -34.56 4.41 -27.54
C GLY A 16 -33.15 3.88 -27.33
N ALA A 17 -32.17 4.78 -27.24
CA ALA A 17 -31.12 4.60 -26.26
C ALA A 17 -31.87 4.63 -24.93
N CYS A 18 -32.23 3.44 -24.43
CA CYS A 18 -32.19 3.22 -23.01
C CYS A 18 -30.75 3.58 -22.61
N SER A 19 -30.50 4.87 -22.35
CA SER A 19 -29.50 5.24 -21.39
C SER A 19 -30.06 4.69 -20.09
N GLN A 20 -29.78 3.41 -19.83
CA GLN A 20 -29.23 3.11 -18.53
C GLN A 20 -28.05 4.06 -18.43
N GLN A 21 -28.33 5.25 -17.89
CA GLN A 21 -27.44 5.78 -16.90
C GLN A 21 -27.47 4.69 -15.84
N GLU A 22 -26.60 3.70 -16.05
CA GLU A 22 -25.86 3.13 -14.96
C GLU A 22 -25.41 4.37 -14.20
N VAL A 23 -26.20 4.75 -13.20
CA VAL A 23 -25.61 5.17 -11.97
C VAL A 23 -24.81 3.93 -11.58
N ALA A 24 -23.63 3.80 -12.21
CA ALA A 24 -22.54 3.03 -11.68
C ALA A 24 -22.60 3.40 -10.21
N PRO A 25 -22.74 2.42 -9.31
CA PRO A 25 -22.81 2.74 -7.90
C PRO A 25 -21.69 3.74 -7.68
N LYS A 26 -22.03 4.91 -7.16
CA LYS A 26 -21.00 5.79 -6.62
C LYS A 26 -20.43 4.98 -5.47
N ILE A 27 -19.51 4.08 -5.81
CA ILE A 27 -18.59 3.47 -4.88
C ILE A 27 -17.85 4.70 -4.41
N ASN A 28 -18.28 5.19 -3.26
CA ASN A 28 -17.48 6.05 -2.44
C ASN A 28 -16.29 5.17 -2.08
N TYR A 29 -15.29 5.11 -2.97
CA TYR A 29 -13.93 4.92 -2.51
C TYR A 29 -13.75 6.11 -1.59
N SER A 30 -13.95 5.87 -0.29
CA SER A 30 -13.25 6.65 0.71
C SER A 30 -11.85 6.83 0.15
N GLN A 31 -11.42 8.06 -0.01
CA GLN A 31 -10.06 8.37 -0.37
C GLN A 31 -9.19 7.67 0.68
N ASP A 32 -8.69 6.47 0.35
CA ASP A 32 -7.97 5.59 1.27
C ASP A 32 -6.79 6.37 1.81
N SER A 33 -6.77 6.57 3.13
CA SER A 33 -5.63 7.20 3.77
C SER A 33 -4.43 6.27 3.61
N PRO A 34 -3.21 6.80 3.40
CA PRO A 34 -2.02 5.98 3.35
C PRO A 34 -1.90 5.18 4.66
N VAL A 35 -1.43 3.93 4.55
CA VAL A 35 -1.18 3.08 5.71
C VAL A 35 -0.22 3.83 6.65
N THR A 36 -0.53 3.81 7.94
CA THR A 36 0.24 4.44 9.01
C THR A 36 1.16 3.44 9.72
N PHE A 37 2.14 3.92 10.47
CA PHE A 37 2.99 3.05 11.31
C PHE A 37 2.17 2.26 12.33
N GLU A 38 1.20 2.91 12.98
CA GLU A 38 0.32 2.26 13.96
C GLU A 38 -0.44 1.08 13.36
N GLU A 39 -0.96 1.21 12.13
CA GLU A 39 -1.63 0.10 11.44
C GLU A 39 -0.67 -1.05 11.12
N VAL A 40 0.56 -0.76 10.68
CA VAL A 40 1.59 -1.78 10.42
C VAL A 40 1.95 -2.53 11.69
N GLU A 41 2.22 -1.80 12.79
CA GLU A 41 2.53 -2.43 14.06
C GLU A 41 1.38 -3.28 14.58
N ASN A 42 0.14 -2.80 14.45
CA ASN A 42 -1.03 -3.52 14.93
C ASN A 42 -1.20 -4.86 14.19
N VAL A 43 -1.10 -4.88 12.85
CA VAL A 43 -1.25 -6.14 12.10
C VAL A 43 -0.12 -7.13 12.39
N ILE A 44 1.09 -6.65 12.69
CA ILE A 44 2.22 -7.48 13.10
C ILE A 44 1.95 -8.07 14.50
N LYS A 45 1.54 -7.24 15.46
CA LYS A 45 1.20 -7.65 16.83
C LYS A 45 0.04 -8.66 16.86
N GLU A 46 -0.96 -8.51 15.98
CA GLU A 46 -2.07 -9.45 15.84
C GLU A 46 -1.64 -10.86 15.39
N GLU A 47 -0.54 -10.98 14.65
CA GLU A 47 0.07 -12.28 14.30
C GLU A 47 0.92 -12.86 15.45
N GLY A 48 0.88 -12.24 16.64
CA GLY A 48 1.62 -12.65 17.82
C GLY A 48 3.12 -12.35 17.72
N LEU A 49 3.50 -11.39 16.89
CA LEU A 49 4.88 -10.93 16.74
C LEU A 49 5.10 -9.68 17.60
N ASP A 50 6.00 -9.76 18.57
CA ASP A 50 6.35 -8.61 19.41
C ASP A 50 7.44 -7.77 18.75
N LEU A 51 7.21 -6.46 18.70
CA LEU A 51 8.15 -5.49 18.15
C LEU A 51 8.79 -4.72 19.31
N MET A 52 10.10 -4.89 19.46
CA MET A 52 10.86 -4.16 20.46
C MET A 52 11.56 -2.97 19.81
N ASP A 53 11.24 -1.75 20.25
CA ASP A 53 11.92 -0.54 19.80
C ASP A 53 13.43 -0.65 19.98
N THR A 54 14.18 -0.19 18.98
CA THR A 54 15.64 -0.13 19.04
C THR A 54 16.15 1.00 18.17
N GLU A 55 17.42 1.36 18.37
CA GLU A 55 18.16 2.21 17.44
C GLU A 55 19.23 1.33 16.79
N LEU A 56 19.04 0.98 15.52
CA LEU A 56 20.04 0.23 14.79
C LEU A 56 21.19 1.17 14.39
N PRO A 57 22.42 0.65 14.24
CA PRO A 57 23.57 1.47 13.89
C PRO A 57 23.35 2.23 12.57
N ALA A 58 23.63 3.53 12.54
CA ALA A 58 23.42 4.37 11.36
C ALA A 58 24.22 3.96 10.10
N ASN A 59 25.26 3.12 10.26
CA ASN A 59 26.00 2.54 9.15
C ASN A 59 25.35 1.26 8.58
N ASN A 60 24.24 0.80 9.15
CA ASN A 60 23.45 -0.30 8.62
C ASN A 60 22.68 0.18 7.38
N VAL A 61 22.90 -0.49 6.24
CA VAL A 61 22.26 -0.13 4.98
C VAL A 61 20.73 -0.23 5.02
N PHE A 62 20.20 -1.09 5.89
CA PHE A 62 18.74 -1.27 6.05
C PHE A 62 18.06 -0.12 6.81
N VAL A 63 18.84 0.79 7.43
CA VAL A 63 18.32 1.99 8.13
C VAL A 63 18.59 3.30 7.39
N SER A 64 19.02 3.20 6.14
CA SER A 64 19.33 4.36 5.31
C SER A 64 18.08 5.15 4.94
N VAL A 65 18.23 6.47 4.73
CA VAL A 65 17.12 7.29 4.24
C VAL A 65 16.84 6.94 2.77
N LEU A 66 15.64 6.47 2.49
CA LEU A 66 15.19 6.06 1.15
C LEU A 66 14.12 7.02 0.64
N ASN A 67 14.34 7.62 -0.52
CA ASN A 67 13.45 8.62 -1.13
C ASN A 67 12.99 9.70 -0.12
N GLY A 68 13.90 10.14 0.75
CA GLY A 68 13.65 11.15 1.80
C GLY A 68 12.93 10.63 3.05
N VAL A 69 12.65 9.33 3.15
CA VAL A 69 11.97 8.70 4.29
C VAL A 69 12.97 7.91 5.13
N SER A 70 12.95 8.13 6.45
CA SER A 70 13.69 7.33 7.43
C SER A 70 12.80 6.17 7.91
N PRO A 71 13.36 5.00 8.22
CA PRO A 71 12.58 3.94 8.83
C PRO A 71 12.37 4.17 10.33
N GLU A 72 11.43 3.41 10.88
CA GLU A 72 11.44 3.03 12.29
C GLU A 72 12.10 1.65 12.44
N ASP A 73 12.89 1.52 13.50
CA ASP A 73 13.78 0.39 13.74
C ASP A 73 13.29 -0.44 14.92
N TYR A 74 13.24 -1.75 14.71
CA TYR A 74 12.76 -2.72 15.68
C TYR A 74 13.69 -3.94 15.77
N LEU A 75 13.58 -4.65 16.88
CA LEU A 75 13.97 -6.05 16.99
C LEU A 75 12.70 -6.91 16.98
N LEU A 76 12.68 -7.89 16.09
CA LEU A 76 11.70 -8.97 16.10
C LEU A 76 12.45 -10.25 16.47
N GLU A 77 12.14 -10.86 17.63
CA GLU A 77 12.85 -12.04 18.13
C GLU A 77 14.38 -11.84 18.16
N GLY A 78 14.82 -10.65 18.60
CA GLY A 78 16.23 -10.26 18.66
C GLY A 78 16.89 -9.96 17.31
N THR A 79 16.11 -9.96 16.22
CA THR A 79 16.59 -9.83 14.84
C THR A 79 16.17 -8.48 14.25
N PRO A 80 17.08 -7.75 13.56
CA PRO A 80 16.78 -6.41 13.04
C PRO A 80 15.64 -6.37 12.02
N LEU A 81 14.72 -5.44 12.23
CA LEU A 81 13.58 -5.14 11.38
C LEU A 81 13.52 -3.62 11.16
N SER A 82 13.44 -3.18 9.91
CA SER A 82 13.28 -1.75 9.58
C SER A 82 12.02 -1.55 8.76
N ILE A 83 11.17 -0.63 9.20
CA ILE A 83 9.86 -0.35 8.61
C ILE A 83 9.85 1.06 8.05
N TYR A 84 9.54 1.20 6.77
CA TYR A 84 9.35 2.49 6.10
C TYR A 84 7.89 2.65 5.75
N VAL A 85 7.31 3.80 6.12
CA VAL A 85 5.99 4.22 5.69
C VAL A 85 6.13 5.47 4.82
N PHE A 86 5.98 5.29 3.50
CA PHE A 86 6.10 6.35 2.52
C PHE A 86 4.78 7.14 2.39
N PRO A 87 4.80 8.33 1.77
CA PRO A 87 3.56 9.04 1.45
C PRO A 87 2.65 8.26 0.49
N THR A 88 3.24 7.51 -0.46
CA THR A 88 2.51 6.75 -1.48
C THR A 88 3.23 5.46 -1.87
N ALA A 89 2.50 4.53 -2.51
CA ALA A 89 3.10 3.32 -3.09
C ALA A 89 4.13 3.61 -4.19
N THR A 90 3.96 4.71 -4.94
CA THR A 90 4.93 5.16 -5.93
C THR A 90 6.23 5.61 -5.26
N ASP A 91 6.14 6.34 -4.15
CA ASP A 91 7.32 6.78 -3.40
C ASP A 91 8.05 5.64 -2.72
N ARG A 92 7.33 4.61 -2.26
CA ARG A 92 7.93 3.33 -1.85
C ARG A 92 8.70 2.69 -3.00
N GLY A 93 8.14 2.69 -4.21
CA GLY A 93 8.81 2.18 -5.41
C GLY A 93 10.17 2.86 -5.66
N LYS A 94 10.20 4.20 -5.62
CA LYS A 94 11.45 4.97 -5.70
C LYS A 94 12.41 4.66 -4.55
N GLY A 95 11.90 4.42 -3.34
CA GLY A 95 12.70 4.00 -2.19
C GLY A 95 13.40 2.67 -2.44
N ILE A 96 12.70 1.70 -3.03
CA ILE A 96 13.28 0.40 -3.44
C ILE A 96 14.35 0.59 -4.53
N GLU A 97 14.06 1.40 -5.55
CA GLU A 97 15.04 1.72 -6.60
C GLU A 97 16.33 2.31 -6.00
N GLN A 98 16.20 3.31 -5.13
CA GLN A 98 17.35 3.91 -4.46
C GLN A 98 18.11 2.90 -3.57
N PHE A 99 17.40 2.01 -2.86
CA PHE A 99 18.04 0.96 -2.06
C PHE A 99 18.87 0.03 -2.96
N MET A 100 18.31 -0.42 -4.09
CA MET A 100 19.03 -1.29 -5.03
C MET A 100 20.25 -0.59 -5.65
N GLU A 101 20.11 0.67 -6.06
CA GLU A 101 21.22 1.45 -6.62
C GLU A 101 22.35 1.67 -5.61
N SER A 102 22.00 2.09 -4.40
CA SER A 102 22.98 2.37 -3.33
C SER A 102 23.68 1.13 -2.80
N THR A 103 23.06 -0.05 -2.94
CA THR A 103 23.61 -1.32 -2.47
C THR A 103 24.12 -2.23 -3.58
N ALA A 104 24.12 -1.79 -4.84
CA ALA A 104 24.47 -2.61 -6.00
C ALA A 104 25.85 -3.28 -5.93
N THR A 105 26.81 -2.67 -5.23
CA THR A 105 28.17 -3.21 -5.03
C THR A 105 28.41 -3.75 -3.62
N ALA A 106 27.42 -3.64 -2.73
CA ALA A 106 27.53 -4.07 -1.35
C ALA A 106 27.24 -5.57 -1.22
N LYS A 107 28.02 -6.26 -0.38
CA LYS A 107 27.66 -7.61 0.06
C LYS A 107 26.67 -7.49 1.22
N LEU A 108 25.38 -7.62 0.90
CA LEU A 108 24.30 -7.52 1.87
C LEU A 108 24.23 -8.77 2.75
N GLN A 109 23.83 -8.56 4.02
CA GLN A 109 23.37 -9.66 4.86
C GLN A 109 22.10 -10.26 4.26
N GLU A 110 21.86 -11.55 4.52
CA GLU A 110 20.63 -12.20 4.09
C GLU A 110 19.43 -11.47 4.70
N HIS A 111 18.44 -11.16 3.88
CA HIS A 111 17.27 -10.40 4.30
C HIS A 111 16.05 -10.76 3.46
N LYS A 112 14.86 -10.48 3.99
CA LYS A 112 13.61 -10.41 3.24
C LYS A 112 13.14 -8.96 3.16
N ALA A 113 12.59 -8.60 2.00
CA ALA A 113 11.95 -7.34 1.77
C ALA A 113 10.48 -7.57 1.44
N PHE A 114 9.57 -6.87 2.12
CA PHE A 114 8.14 -6.93 1.87
C PHE A 114 7.65 -5.54 1.48
N GLY A 115 6.91 -5.44 0.38
CA GLY A 115 6.35 -4.18 -0.10
C GLY A 115 4.84 -4.29 -0.26
N ILE A 116 4.08 -3.50 0.50
CA ILE A 116 2.61 -3.45 0.45
C ILE A 116 2.13 -2.00 0.54
N ASN A 117 1.19 -1.57 -0.29
CA ASN A 117 0.75 -0.16 -0.38
C ASN A 117 1.94 0.84 -0.36
N ASN A 118 1.97 1.74 0.61
CA ASN A 118 3.04 2.71 0.84
C ASN A 118 4.11 2.22 1.85
N VAL A 119 4.11 0.94 2.23
CA VAL A 119 5.01 0.35 3.24
C VAL A 119 6.10 -0.51 2.59
N LEU A 120 7.34 -0.36 3.06
CA LEU A 120 8.46 -1.26 2.79
C LEU A 120 9.03 -1.75 4.13
N LEU A 121 9.22 -3.05 4.25
CA LEU A 121 9.80 -3.66 5.44
C LEU A 121 11.02 -4.49 5.05
N PHE A 122 12.13 -4.34 5.76
CA PHE A 122 13.29 -5.22 5.68
C PHE A 122 13.43 -6.02 6.96
N TYR A 123 13.57 -7.35 6.85
CA TYR A 123 13.86 -8.25 7.96
C TYR A 123 15.18 -8.99 7.71
N VAL A 124 16.19 -8.73 8.54
CA VAL A 124 17.58 -9.14 8.29
C VAL A 124 17.89 -10.44 9.03
N GLY A 125 18.18 -11.54 8.35
CA GLY A 125 18.43 -12.84 8.99
C GLY A 125 17.17 -13.58 9.45
N GLY A 126 16.00 -13.17 8.94
CA GLY A 126 14.71 -13.75 9.30
C GLY A 126 14.54 -15.21 8.90
N VAL A 127 14.05 -16.03 9.84
CA VAL A 127 13.69 -17.43 9.59
C VAL A 127 12.35 -17.54 8.85
N GLU A 128 12.15 -18.63 8.13
CA GLU A 128 10.97 -18.87 7.28
C GLU A 128 9.63 -18.69 8.03
N GLU A 129 9.53 -19.22 9.25
CA GLU A 129 8.31 -19.08 10.07
C GLU A 129 7.94 -17.61 10.30
N LEU A 130 8.91 -16.78 10.70
CA LEU A 130 8.69 -15.36 10.98
C LEU A 130 8.43 -14.58 9.68
N ASN A 131 9.10 -14.93 8.59
CA ASN A 131 8.84 -14.35 7.27
C ASN A 131 7.39 -14.59 6.82
N ASN A 132 6.86 -15.79 7.06
CA ASN A 132 5.48 -16.14 6.71
C ASN A 132 4.47 -15.39 7.59
N LYS A 133 4.74 -15.27 8.90
CA LYS A 133 3.90 -14.46 9.81
C LYS A 133 3.91 -12.98 9.42
N LEU A 134 5.08 -12.42 9.10
CA LEU A 134 5.19 -11.04 8.59
C LEU A 134 4.41 -10.85 7.28
N LEU A 135 4.52 -11.79 6.34
CA LEU A 135 3.74 -11.73 5.11
C LEU A 135 2.23 -11.74 5.40
N ASN A 136 1.77 -12.68 6.23
CA ASN A 136 0.36 -12.77 6.62
C ASN A 136 -0.14 -11.48 7.29
N ALA A 137 0.63 -10.93 8.24
CA ALA A 137 0.34 -9.66 8.88
C ALA A 137 0.17 -8.55 7.84
N LEU A 138 1.17 -8.37 6.98
CA LEU A 138 1.18 -7.28 6.00
C LEU A 138 0.03 -7.41 5.00
N THR A 139 -0.33 -8.61 4.54
CA THR A 139 -1.44 -8.80 3.59
C THR A 139 -2.80 -8.33 4.13
N LYS A 140 -2.98 -8.20 5.45
CA LYS A 140 -4.19 -7.59 6.03
C LYS A 140 -4.33 -6.11 5.67
N LEU A 141 -3.25 -5.44 5.27
CA LEU A 141 -3.25 -4.04 4.85
C LEU A 141 -3.75 -3.85 3.41
N GLU A 142 -3.95 -4.91 2.63
CA GLU A 142 -4.45 -4.84 1.24
C GLU A 142 -5.98 -4.62 1.12
N SER A 143 -6.73 -4.57 2.23
CA SER A 143 -8.16 -4.19 2.22
C SER A 143 -8.60 -3.60 3.56
N PRO A 144 -9.39 -2.50 3.56
CA PRO A 144 -10.10 -2.10 4.77
C PRO A 144 -11.18 -3.15 5.10
N ALA A 145 -11.23 -3.56 6.36
CA ALA A 145 -12.32 -4.35 6.93
C ALA A 145 -13.64 -3.56 6.96
#